data_AF-A0A2T2VL50-F1
#
_entry.id   AF-A0A2T2VL50-F1
#
_cell.length_a   1.000
_cell.length_b   1.000
_cell.length_c   1.000
_cell.angle_alpha   90.00
_cell.angle_beta   90.00
_cell.angle_gamma   90.00
#
_symmetry.space_group_name_H-M   'P 1'
#
loop_
_entity.id
_entity.type
_entity.pdbx_description
1 polymer ?
#
loop_
_entity_poly.entity_id
_entity_poly.type
_entity_poly.pdbx_seq_one_letter_code
_entity_poly.pdbx_strand_id
1 'polypeptide(L)'
;EIANRITIVDMLKDFDAIIATGSNNTSRYFDYYFGKYPNIIRKNRNSLAVLTGNESEQQLQNLNKDVFQYFGLGCRNVSKLLVPKEFDFDKLFSAFEPFRTLYDHNKYANNYDYHKGLLLLNEDTFKDTGFLLLREKESLASPMATLHYEYYHEEQTIHSVIGKHNGDLQLVVGNSAELSMPELDFGATQAPELWHYPDKLDTLAFLEDLN
;
A
#
# COMPACT_ATOMS: atom_id res chain seq x y z
N GLU A 1 -15.36 -24.13 16.34
CA GLU A 1 -14.03 -24.78 16.43
C GLU A 1 -12.89 -23.78 16.67
N ILE A 2 -12.76 -22.71 15.86
CA ILE A 2 -11.73 -21.66 16.06
C ILE A 2 -11.82 -20.95 17.42
N ALA A 3 -13.03 -20.69 17.92
CA ALA A 3 -13.23 -19.99 19.19
C ALA A 3 -12.50 -20.67 20.38
N ASN A 4 -12.39 -22.00 20.37
CA ASN A 4 -11.70 -22.75 21.43
C ASN A 4 -10.17 -22.70 21.31
N ARG A 5 -9.65 -22.10 20.24
CA ARG A 5 -8.22 -21.88 19.98
C ARG A 5 -7.81 -20.41 20.16
N ILE A 6 -8.72 -19.56 20.62
CA ILE A 6 -8.47 -18.15 20.92
C ILE A 6 -8.43 -17.99 22.44
N THR A 7 -7.35 -17.43 22.96
CA THR A 7 -7.22 -17.11 24.38
C THR A 7 -6.80 -15.66 24.51
N ILE A 8 -7.56 -14.90 25.30
CA ILE A 8 -7.20 -13.53 25.67
C ILE A 8 -6.41 -13.63 26.97
N VAL A 9 -5.19 -13.10 26.95
CA VAL A 9 -4.28 -13.11 28.11
C VAL A 9 -3.73 -11.72 28.33
N ASP A 10 -3.51 -11.34 29.59
CA ASP A 10 -2.88 -10.05 29.93
C ASP A 10 -1.38 -10.03 29.57
N MET A 11 -0.72 -11.19 29.63
CA MET A 11 0.69 -11.35 29.31
C MET A 11 0.91 -12.70 28.62
N LEU A 12 1.52 -12.65 27.43
CA LEU A 12 1.86 -13.85 26.68
C LEU A 12 3.05 -14.56 27.34
N LYS A 13 2.86 -15.83 27.69
CA LYS A 13 3.85 -16.71 28.32
C LYS A 13 3.78 -18.10 27.68
N ASP A 14 4.82 -18.91 27.90
CA ASP A 14 4.84 -20.33 27.56
C ASP A 14 4.48 -20.62 26.08
N PHE A 15 5.18 -19.96 25.15
CA PHE A 15 5.03 -20.14 23.70
C PHE A 15 6.32 -20.66 23.07
N ASP A 16 6.18 -21.45 22.00
CA ASP A 16 7.31 -21.99 21.24
C ASP A 16 7.78 -21.04 20.12
N ALA A 17 6.83 -20.31 19.52
CA ALA A 17 7.08 -19.36 18.43
C ALA A 17 6.08 -18.20 18.43
N ILE A 18 6.41 -17.11 17.74
CA ILE A 18 5.59 -15.89 17.64
C ILE A 18 5.31 -15.55 16.19
N ILE A 19 4.04 -15.31 15.85
CA ILE A 19 3.67 -14.58 14.64
C ILE A 19 2.96 -13.29 15.08
N ALA A 20 3.58 -12.14 14.82
CA ALA A 20 3.06 -10.84 15.23
C ALA A 20 2.98 -9.89 14.04
N THR A 21 1.90 -9.11 13.95
CA THR A 21 1.70 -8.10 12.90
C THR A 21 1.36 -6.76 13.53
N GLY A 22 1.95 -5.68 13.04
CA GLY A 22 1.68 -4.35 13.58
C GLY A 22 2.27 -3.22 12.74
N SER A 23 2.15 -1.99 13.26
CA SER A 23 2.79 -0.82 12.66
C SER A 23 4.32 -0.93 12.73
N ASN A 24 5.04 -0.16 11.90
CA ASN A 24 6.50 -0.11 11.96
C ASN A 24 7.02 0.24 13.36
N ASN A 25 6.31 1.08 14.11
CA ASN A 25 6.67 1.39 15.48
C ASN A 25 6.44 0.20 16.40
N THR A 26 5.28 -0.44 16.32
CA THR A 26 4.93 -1.63 17.13
C THR A 26 5.90 -2.78 16.88
N SER A 27 6.30 -3.01 15.63
CA SER A 27 7.22 -4.08 15.26
C SER A 27 8.59 -3.94 15.93
N ARG A 28 9.06 -2.72 16.23
CA ARG A 28 10.31 -2.53 16.99
C ARG A 28 10.21 -3.09 18.41
N TYR A 29 9.04 -2.97 19.03
CA TYR A 29 8.79 -3.57 20.34
C TYR A 29 8.68 -5.09 20.23
N PHE A 30 8.01 -5.61 19.20
CA PHE A 30 7.97 -7.05 18.95
C PHE A 30 9.37 -7.63 18.73
N ASP A 31 10.21 -6.98 17.92
CA ASP A 31 11.60 -7.39 17.68
C ASP A 31 12.37 -7.42 19.01
N TYR A 32 12.23 -6.40 19.86
CA TYR A 32 12.90 -6.34 21.17
C TYR A 32 12.47 -7.45 22.13
N TYR A 33 11.16 -7.73 22.25
CA TYR A 33 10.65 -8.73 23.20
C TYR A 33 10.77 -10.15 22.68
N PHE A 34 10.54 -10.36 21.38
CA PHE A 34 10.32 -11.68 20.79
C PHE A 34 11.37 -12.09 19.75
N GLY A 35 12.26 -11.18 19.32
CA GLY A 35 13.24 -11.46 18.27
C GLY A 35 14.25 -12.57 18.59
N LYS A 36 14.38 -12.95 19.88
CA LYS A 36 15.22 -14.07 20.34
C LYS A 36 14.56 -15.45 20.23
N TYR A 37 13.26 -15.51 19.93
CA TYR A 37 12.51 -16.76 19.72
C TYR A 37 12.28 -16.98 18.22
N PRO A 38 11.96 -18.19 17.77
CA PRO A 38 11.45 -18.39 16.40
C PRO A 38 10.25 -17.47 16.15
N ASN A 39 10.34 -16.62 15.12
CA ASN A 39 9.31 -15.62 14.90
C ASN A 39 9.12 -15.22 13.44
N ILE A 40 7.89 -14.78 13.13
CA ILE A 40 7.55 -13.94 11.99
C ILE A 40 6.99 -12.62 12.55
N ILE A 41 7.72 -11.51 12.33
CA ILE A 41 7.28 -10.17 12.73
C ILE A 41 6.99 -9.33 11.48
N ARG A 42 5.71 -9.14 11.19
CA ARG A 42 5.24 -8.39 10.02
C ARG A 42 5.09 -6.91 10.34
N LYS A 43 5.85 -6.11 9.60
CA LYS A 43 5.82 -4.64 9.63
C LYS A 43 4.77 -4.11 8.67
N ASN A 44 4.45 -2.82 8.78
CA ASN A 44 3.59 -2.19 7.80
C ASN A 44 4.32 -2.10 6.45
N ARG A 45 3.61 -2.34 5.37
CA ARG A 45 4.10 -2.25 4.00
C ARG A 45 3.11 -1.48 3.15
N ASN A 46 3.56 -1.05 1.98
CA ASN A 46 2.79 -0.26 1.04
C ASN A 46 2.76 -0.94 -0.33
N SER A 47 1.74 -0.67 -1.13
CA SER A 47 1.77 -1.00 -2.55
C SER A 47 2.06 0.26 -3.38
N LEU A 48 2.74 0.07 -4.50
CA LEU A 48 2.88 1.10 -5.53
C LEU A 48 2.29 0.62 -6.85
N ALA A 49 1.81 1.54 -7.66
CA ALA A 49 1.39 1.27 -9.03
C ALA A 49 2.34 1.94 -10.03
N VAL A 50 2.68 1.24 -11.10
CA VAL A 50 3.46 1.77 -12.23
C VAL A 50 2.51 1.96 -13.40
N LEU A 51 2.40 3.19 -13.88
CA LEU A 51 1.59 3.58 -15.03
C LEU A 51 2.51 3.94 -16.20
N THR A 52 2.22 3.43 -17.40
CA THR A 52 2.94 3.67 -18.65
C THR A 52 2.40 4.87 -19.43
N GLY A 53 1.18 5.34 -19.14
CA GLY A 53 0.47 6.36 -19.90
C GLY A 53 -0.35 5.80 -21.07
N ASN A 54 -0.22 4.51 -21.35
CA ASN A 54 -0.96 3.81 -22.40
C ASN A 54 -2.14 2.99 -21.86
N GLU A 55 -2.45 3.13 -20.57
CA GLU A 55 -3.55 2.39 -19.95
C GLU A 55 -4.87 2.66 -20.64
N SER A 56 -5.62 1.58 -20.85
CA SER A 56 -7.04 1.68 -21.20
C SER A 56 -7.84 2.29 -20.06
N GLU A 57 -9.00 2.85 -20.40
CA GLU A 57 -9.95 3.38 -19.40
C GLU A 57 -10.30 2.32 -18.34
N GLN A 58 -10.49 1.07 -18.75
CA GLN A 58 -10.81 -0.04 -17.83
C GLN A 58 -9.65 -0.33 -16.86
N GLN A 59 -8.40 -0.23 -17.30
CA GLN A 59 -7.23 -0.41 -16.43
C GLN A 59 -7.14 0.70 -15.38
N LEU A 60 -7.33 1.96 -15.78
CA LEU A 60 -7.38 3.08 -14.84
C LEU A 60 -8.57 2.98 -13.88
N GLN A 61 -9.73 2.53 -14.37
CA GLN A 61 -10.89 2.24 -13.54
C GLN A 61 -10.64 1.06 -12.58
N ASN A 62 -9.81 0.09 -12.93
CA ASN A 62 -9.48 -0.99 -11.99
C ASN A 62 -8.54 -0.50 -10.89
N LEU A 63 -7.61 0.42 -11.21
CA LEU A 63 -6.68 1.01 -10.24
C LEU A 63 -7.41 1.75 -9.10
N ASN A 64 -8.62 2.28 -9.34
CA ASN A 64 -9.38 2.93 -8.28
C ASN A 64 -9.65 1.99 -7.08
N LYS A 65 -9.85 0.69 -7.31
CA LYS A 65 -10.07 -0.29 -6.23
C LYS A 65 -8.82 -0.46 -5.39
N ASP A 66 -7.67 -0.52 -6.06
CA ASP A 66 -6.38 -0.65 -5.39
C ASP A 66 -6.07 0.57 -4.52
N VAL A 67 -6.45 1.78 -4.96
CA VAL A 67 -6.22 3.01 -4.19
C VAL A 67 -7.25 3.17 -3.07
N PHE A 68 -8.54 3.00 -3.36
CA PHE A 68 -9.60 3.51 -2.50
C PHE A 68 -10.35 2.48 -1.67
N GLN A 69 -10.28 1.19 -2.01
CA GLN A 69 -10.99 0.18 -1.22
C GLN A 69 -10.52 0.21 0.23
N TYR A 70 -11.45 0.04 1.18
CA TYR A 70 -11.21 0.26 2.61
C TYR A 70 -10.70 1.68 2.95
N PHE A 71 -11.13 2.67 2.17
CA PHE A 71 -10.73 4.08 2.29
C PHE A 71 -9.21 4.32 2.11
N GLY A 72 -8.49 3.39 1.48
CA GLY A 72 -7.04 3.46 1.30
C GLY A 72 -6.22 3.13 2.56
N LEU A 73 -6.84 2.49 3.56
CA LEU A 73 -6.20 2.20 4.86
C LEU A 73 -5.56 0.80 4.95
N GLY A 74 -5.72 -0.04 3.92
CA GLY A 74 -5.14 -1.38 3.88
C GLY A 74 -3.67 -1.37 3.48
N CYS A 75 -2.88 -2.30 4.03
CA CYS A 75 -1.47 -2.48 3.68
C CYS A 75 -1.24 -2.86 2.20
N ARG A 76 -2.29 -3.37 1.53
CA ARG A 76 -2.28 -3.69 0.10
C ARG A 76 -2.74 -2.54 -0.79
N ASN A 77 -3.27 -1.45 -0.22
CA ASN A 77 -3.69 -0.32 -1.03
C ASN A 77 -2.49 0.36 -1.70
N VAL A 78 -2.72 0.86 -2.91
CA VAL A 78 -1.74 1.67 -3.64
C VAL A 78 -1.69 3.06 -3.01
N SER A 79 -0.56 3.39 -2.40
CA SER A 79 -0.29 4.70 -1.78
C SER A 79 0.70 5.55 -2.58
N LYS A 80 1.31 4.97 -3.63
CA LYS A 80 2.22 5.67 -4.54
C LYS A 80 2.06 5.25 -5.99
N LEU A 81 2.19 6.21 -6.90
CA LEU A 81 2.27 6.01 -8.34
C LEU A 81 3.68 6.29 -8.87
N LEU A 82 4.14 5.49 -9.83
CA LEU A 82 5.24 5.82 -10.73
C LEU A 82 4.65 6.10 -12.10
N VAL A 83 4.90 7.29 -12.65
CA VAL A 83 4.30 7.75 -13.90
C VAL A 83 5.37 8.32 -14.85
N PRO A 84 5.20 8.27 -16.19
CA PRO A 84 6.12 8.93 -17.11
C PRO A 84 6.02 10.45 -16.99
N LYS A 85 7.07 11.17 -17.41
CA LYS A 85 7.12 12.65 -17.37
C LYS A 85 5.89 13.34 -17.96
N GLU A 86 5.42 12.83 -19.09
CA GLU A 86 4.28 13.39 -19.84
C GLU A 86 2.96 12.67 -19.52
N PHE A 87 2.81 12.14 -18.30
CA PHE A 87 1.58 11.46 -17.90
C PHE A 87 0.39 12.42 -17.82
N ASP A 88 -0.69 12.06 -18.49
CA ASP A 88 -1.95 12.79 -18.48
C ASP A 88 -2.78 12.41 -17.24
N PHE A 89 -2.68 13.24 -16.19
CA PHE A 89 -3.41 13.04 -14.94
C PHE A 89 -4.92 13.21 -15.09
N ASP A 90 -5.42 13.91 -16.12
CA ASP A 90 -6.86 14.13 -16.29
C ASP A 90 -7.59 12.81 -16.59
N LYS A 91 -6.93 11.89 -17.32
CA LYS A 91 -7.41 10.51 -17.51
C LYS A 91 -7.53 9.76 -16.20
N LEU A 92 -6.52 9.88 -15.34
CA LEU A 92 -6.52 9.22 -14.02
C LEU A 92 -7.63 9.79 -13.13
N PHE A 93 -7.80 11.10 -13.09
CA PHE A 93 -8.84 11.76 -12.30
C PHE A 93 -10.24 11.36 -12.77
N SER A 94 -10.43 11.30 -14.08
CA SER A 94 -11.70 10.85 -14.66
C SER A 94 -12.03 9.40 -14.26
N ALA A 95 -11.03 8.52 -14.22
CA ALA A 95 -11.20 7.14 -13.76
C ALA A 95 -11.46 7.01 -12.24
N PHE A 96 -11.03 8.00 -11.45
CA PHE A 96 -11.20 8.05 -10.01
C PHE A 96 -12.52 8.71 -9.57
N GLU A 97 -13.16 9.50 -10.44
CA GLU A 97 -14.40 10.21 -10.16
C GLU A 97 -15.52 9.36 -9.51
N PRO A 98 -15.73 8.08 -9.86
CA PRO A 98 -16.71 7.23 -9.18
C PRO A 98 -16.53 7.14 -7.65
N PHE A 99 -15.32 7.38 -7.14
CA PHE A 99 -14.98 7.37 -5.72
C PHE A 99 -15.10 8.74 -5.04
N ARG A 100 -15.60 9.78 -5.72
CA ARG A 100 -15.85 11.10 -5.10
C ARG A 100 -16.77 11.01 -3.88
N THR A 101 -17.67 10.04 -3.85
CA THR A 101 -18.58 9.76 -2.72
C THR A 101 -17.86 9.42 -1.41
N LEU A 102 -16.57 9.09 -1.44
CA LEU A 102 -15.75 8.96 -0.23
C LEU A 102 -15.75 10.25 0.60
N TYR A 103 -15.81 11.41 -0.07
CA TYR A 103 -15.91 12.70 0.60
C TYR A 103 -17.20 12.84 1.43
N ASP A 104 -18.28 12.14 1.06
CA ASP A 104 -19.53 12.20 1.82
C ASP A 104 -19.40 11.50 3.19
N HIS A 105 -18.32 10.74 3.42
CA HIS A 105 -17.99 10.16 4.72
C HIS A 105 -17.17 11.14 5.58
N ASN A 106 -17.76 11.64 6.66
CA ASN A 106 -17.17 12.66 7.54
C ASN A 106 -15.70 12.40 7.95
N LYS A 107 -15.33 11.17 8.32
CA LYS A 107 -13.94 10.90 8.71
C LYS A 107 -12.96 11.02 7.54
N TYR A 108 -13.39 10.69 6.33
CA TYR A 108 -12.56 10.80 5.14
C TYR A 108 -12.44 12.28 4.73
N ALA A 109 -13.56 13.01 4.66
CA ALA A 109 -13.57 14.46 4.41
C ALA A 109 -12.65 15.22 5.39
N ASN A 110 -12.74 14.92 6.69
CA ASN A 110 -11.89 15.56 7.68
C ASN A 110 -10.39 15.33 7.43
N ASN A 111 -9.97 14.14 6.97
CA ASN A 111 -8.58 13.87 6.62
C ASN A 111 -8.16 14.64 5.36
N TYR A 112 -9.01 14.63 4.34
CA TYR A 112 -8.79 15.40 3.11
C TYR A 112 -8.65 16.90 3.41
N ASP A 113 -9.59 17.51 4.14
CA ASP A 113 -9.59 18.94 4.44
C ASP A 113 -8.39 19.33 5.31
N TYR A 114 -8.04 18.49 6.29
CA TYR A 114 -6.86 18.68 7.12
C TYR A 114 -5.58 18.70 6.28
N HIS A 115 -5.38 17.69 5.42
CA HIS A 115 -4.19 17.62 4.59
C HIS A 115 -4.16 18.74 3.56
N LYS A 116 -5.29 19.07 2.92
CA LYS A 116 -5.40 20.21 2.00
C LYS A 116 -5.00 21.51 2.68
N GLY A 117 -5.52 21.77 3.87
CA GLY A 117 -5.17 22.95 4.67
C GLY A 117 -3.67 23.02 4.97
N LEU A 118 -3.05 21.91 5.39
CA LEU A 118 -1.61 21.84 5.61
C LEU A 118 -0.79 22.15 4.36
N LEU A 119 -1.18 21.63 3.21
CA LEU A 119 -0.46 21.87 1.95
C LEU A 119 -0.55 23.33 1.52
N LEU A 120 -1.75 23.92 1.63
CA LEU A 120 -1.96 25.34 1.33
C LEU A 120 -1.14 26.25 2.26
N LEU A 121 -1.10 25.94 3.56
CA LEU A 121 -0.32 26.70 4.55
C LEU A 121 1.19 26.62 4.28
N ASN A 122 1.67 25.50 3.76
CA ASN A 122 3.08 25.29 3.45
C ASN A 122 3.48 25.76 2.04
N GLU A 123 2.53 26.30 1.25
CA GLU A 123 2.73 26.62 -0.17
C GLU A 123 3.23 25.43 -1.00
N ASP A 124 2.88 24.21 -0.58
CA ASP A 124 3.24 22.98 -1.28
C ASP A 124 2.43 22.87 -2.58
N THR A 125 3.07 22.44 -3.66
CA THR A 125 2.37 22.11 -4.92
C THR A 125 1.71 20.74 -4.83
N PHE A 126 0.43 20.66 -5.20
CA PHE A 126 -0.33 19.42 -5.28
C PHE A 126 -1.40 19.51 -6.37
N LYS A 127 -1.92 18.36 -6.80
CA LYS A 127 -3.11 18.28 -7.65
C LYS A 127 -4.31 17.91 -6.78
N ASP A 128 -5.46 18.51 -7.08
CA ASP A 128 -6.66 18.43 -6.24
C ASP A 128 -7.84 17.95 -7.08
N THR A 129 -8.43 16.80 -6.69
CA THR A 129 -9.63 16.25 -7.34
C THR A 129 -10.93 16.59 -6.61
N GLY A 130 -10.86 17.31 -5.48
CA GLY A 130 -12.00 17.56 -4.60
C GLY A 130 -12.24 16.47 -3.54
N PHE A 131 -11.56 15.33 -3.64
CA PHE A 131 -11.64 14.22 -2.66
C PHE A 131 -10.33 13.42 -2.52
N LEU A 132 -9.34 13.68 -3.36
CA LEU A 132 -8.00 13.11 -3.29
C LEU A 132 -6.97 14.20 -3.61
N LEU A 133 -5.89 14.22 -2.85
CA LEU A 133 -4.74 15.11 -3.07
C LEU A 133 -3.58 14.32 -3.66
N LEU A 134 -3.09 14.69 -4.83
CA LEU A 134 -1.88 14.07 -5.42
C LEU A 134 -0.65 14.94 -5.16
N ARG A 135 0.42 14.32 -4.67
CA ARG A 135 1.68 15.01 -4.35
C ARG A 135 2.87 14.31 -4.95
N GLU A 136 3.79 15.10 -5.51
CA GLU A 136 5.08 14.59 -5.94
C GLU A 136 5.98 14.35 -4.72
N LYS A 137 6.22 13.07 -4.38
CA LYS A 137 7.00 12.67 -3.19
C LYS A 137 7.69 11.33 -3.41
N GLU A 138 8.93 11.21 -2.91
CA GLU A 138 9.67 9.96 -2.88
C GLU A 138 9.06 8.91 -1.92
N SER A 139 8.41 9.34 -0.85
CA SER A 139 7.86 8.44 0.18
C SER A 139 6.75 7.53 -0.36
N LEU A 140 6.82 6.22 -0.05
CA LEU A 140 5.76 5.25 -0.38
C LEU A 140 4.44 5.56 0.33
N ALA A 141 4.48 5.67 1.65
CA ALA A 141 3.28 5.86 2.45
C ALA A 141 2.69 7.24 2.19
N SER A 142 1.42 7.28 1.81
CA SER A 142 0.62 8.49 1.72
C SER A 142 -0.42 8.52 2.84
N PRO A 143 -0.74 9.72 3.38
CA PRO A 143 -1.86 9.86 4.30
C PRO A 143 -3.20 9.52 3.63
N MET A 144 -4.21 9.27 4.45
CA MET A 144 -5.59 9.09 3.98
C MET A 144 -6.02 10.29 3.13
N ALA A 145 -6.74 10.03 2.04
CA ALA A 145 -7.14 11.04 1.04
C ALA A 145 -5.98 11.77 0.34
N THR A 146 -4.76 11.22 0.43
CA THR A 146 -3.59 11.69 -0.33
C THR A 146 -3.00 10.50 -1.09
N LEU A 147 -2.47 10.75 -2.28
CA LEU A 147 -1.74 9.77 -3.08
C LEU A 147 -0.42 10.38 -3.53
N HIS A 148 0.68 9.67 -3.32
CA HIS A 148 1.98 10.13 -3.79
C HIS A 148 2.21 9.72 -5.24
N TYR A 149 2.99 10.51 -5.96
CA TYR A 149 3.52 10.11 -7.26
C TYR A 149 4.98 10.52 -7.40
N GLU A 150 5.68 9.86 -8.31
CA GLU A 150 7.02 10.21 -8.74
C GLU A 150 7.16 9.94 -10.23
N TYR A 151 7.88 10.80 -10.93
CA TYR A 151 8.15 10.63 -12.35
C TYR A 151 9.28 9.63 -12.58
N TYR A 152 9.14 8.78 -13.61
CA TYR A 152 10.24 7.98 -14.14
C TYR A 152 10.55 8.37 -15.60
N HIS A 153 11.75 8.00 -16.06
CA HIS A 153 12.21 8.30 -17.44
C HIS A 153 12.46 7.04 -18.25
N GLU A 154 12.91 5.98 -17.59
CA GLU A 154 13.24 4.69 -18.17
C GLU A 154 12.90 3.58 -17.17
N GLU A 155 12.79 2.34 -17.66
CA GLU A 155 12.45 1.17 -16.85
C GLU A 155 13.44 0.99 -15.70
N GLN A 156 14.74 1.28 -15.91
CA GLN A 156 15.78 1.24 -14.87
C GLN A 156 15.45 2.12 -13.66
N THR A 157 14.76 3.26 -13.85
CA THR A 157 14.33 4.10 -12.72
C THR A 157 13.27 3.37 -11.88
N ILE A 158 12.34 2.67 -12.53
CA ILE A 158 11.32 1.86 -11.84
C ILE A 158 12.01 0.75 -11.02
N HIS A 159 12.95 0.01 -11.61
CA HIS A 159 13.74 -1.00 -10.90
C HIS A 159 14.47 -0.42 -9.68
N SER A 160 15.07 0.77 -9.83
CA SER A 160 15.80 1.44 -8.75
C SER A 160 14.88 1.81 -7.59
N VAL A 161 13.70 2.38 -7.87
CA VAL A 161 12.71 2.75 -6.84
C VAL A 161 12.19 1.49 -6.13
N ILE A 162 11.82 0.45 -6.87
CA ILE A 162 11.35 -0.81 -6.29
C ILE A 162 12.46 -1.43 -5.43
N GLY A 163 13.69 -1.48 -5.92
CA GLY A 163 14.85 -2.02 -5.21
C GLY A 163 15.15 -1.25 -3.92
N LYS A 164 15.15 0.09 -3.97
CA LYS A 164 15.32 0.98 -2.80
C LYS A 164 14.29 0.71 -1.71
N HIS A 165 13.09 0.30 -2.10
CA HIS A 165 11.96 0.12 -1.20
C HIS A 165 11.51 -1.35 -1.00
N ASN A 166 12.29 -2.34 -1.43
CA ASN A 166 11.89 -3.75 -1.39
C ASN A 166 11.50 -4.25 0.02
N GLY A 167 12.13 -3.69 1.07
CA GLY A 167 11.81 -4.00 2.46
C GLY A 167 10.47 -3.44 2.95
N ASP A 168 9.94 -2.41 2.28
CA ASP A 168 8.72 -1.67 2.67
C ASP A 168 7.57 -1.86 1.67
N LEU A 169 7.84 -2.46 0.50
CA LEU A 169 6.84 -2.79 -0.49
C LEU A 169 6.18 -4.13 -0.19
N GLN A 170 4.87 -4.16 -0.35
CA GLN A 170 4.09 -5.38 -0.34
C GLN A 170 3.85 -5.89 -1.75
N LEU A 171 3.45 -4.98 -2.65
CA LEU A 171 3.11 -5.30 -4.04
C LEU A 171 3.53 -4.16 -4.97
N VAL A 172 3.86 -4.53 -6.20
CA VAL A 172 3.95 -3.62 -7.34
C VAL A 172 2.82 -3.97 -8.30
N VAL A 173 2.00 -2.99 -8.63
CA VAL A 173 0.85 -3.13 -9.52
C VAL A 173 1.16 -2.44 -10.85
N GLY A 174 0.75 -3.00 -11.97
CA GLY A 174 0.99 -2.38 -13.27
C GLY A 174 0.48 -3.25 -14.41
N ASN A 175 0.57 -2.76 -15.64
CA ASN A 175 0.24 -3.57 -16.81
C ASN A 175 1.33 -4.62 -17.05
N SER A 176 1.08 -5.87 -16.65
CA SER A 176 2.04 -6.98 -16.80
C SER A 176 2.35 -7.36 -18.26
N ALA A 177 1.52 -6.95 -19.21
CA ALA A 177 1.79 -7.15 -20.63
C ALA A 177 2.81 -6.13 -21.18
N GLU A 178 2.98 -4.99 -20.52
CA GLU A 178 3.89 -3.91 -20.94
C GLU A 178 5.14 -3.81 -20.08
N LEU A 179 5.08 -4.27 -18.84
CA LEU A 179 6.14 -4.16 -17.85
C LEU A 179 6.59 -5.54 -17.39
N SER A 180 7.89 -5.72 -17.24
CA SER A 180 8.48 -6.99 -16.79
C SER A 180 8.34 -7.27 -15.29
N MET A 181 7.76 -6.32 -14.55
CA MET A 181 7.95 -6.15 -13.11
C MET A 181 6.72 -6.16 -12.19
N PRO A 182 5.49 -5.83 -12.63
CA PRO A 182 4.38 -5.80 -11.70
C PRO A 182 4.04 -7.23 -11.28
N GLU A 183 3.82 -7.42 -9.98
CA GLU A 183 3.42 -8.69 -9.41
C GLU A 183 1.95 -8.98 -9.72
N LEU A 184 1.14 -7.93 -9.92
CA LEU A 184 -0.29 -8.00 -10.17
C LEU A 184 -0.73 -6.92 -11.17
N ASP A 185 -1.79 -7.22 -11.91
CA ASP A 185 -2.51 -6.22 -12.72
C ASP A 185 -3.39 -5.32 -11.84
N PHE A 186 -3.81 -4.18 -12.41
CA PHE A 186 -4.71 -3.24 -11.75
C PHE A 186 -6.03 -3.90 -11.30
N GLY A 187 -6.45 -3.56 -10.07
CA GLY A 187 -7.67 -4.01 -9.41
C GLY A 187 -7.52 -5.29 -8.58
N ALA A 188 -6.34 -5.92 -8.58
CA ALA A 188 -6.13 -7.23 -7.96
C ALA A 188 -5.53 -7.16 -6.53
N THR A 189 -5.16 -5.97 -6.03
CA THR A 189 -4.43 -5.88 -4.74
C THR A 189 -5.22 -6.41 -3.55
N GLN A 190 -6.54 -6.28 -3.57
CA GLN A 190 -7.44 -6.66 -2.47
C GLN A 190 -8.00 -8.08 -2.60
N ALA A 191 -7.54 -8.86 -3.58
CA ALA A 191 -7.91 -10.26 -3.79
C ALA A 191 -6.67 -11.18 -3.71
N PRO A 192 -6.04 -11.31 -2.52
CA PRO A 192 -4.86 -12.16 -2.38
C PRO A 192 -5.16 -13.65 -2.52
N GLU A 193 -4.26 -14.35 -3.19
CA GLU A 193 -4.16 -15.80 -3.10
C GLU A 193 -3.56 -16.24 -1.76
N LEU A 194 -3.74 -17.52 -1.40
CA LEU A 194 -3.29 -18.07 -0.12
C LEU A 194 -1.77 -17.95 0.12
N TRP A 195 -0.98 -17.93 -0.95
CA TRP A 195 0.48 -17.81 -0.92
C TRP A 195 0.98 -16.37 -1.07
N HIS A 196 0.09 -15.36 -1.15
CA HIS A 196 0.49 -13.95 -1.26
C HIS A 196 0.79 -13.31 0.11
N TYR A 197 1.86 -13.80 0.75
CA TYR A 197 2.33 -13.31 2.05
C TYR A 197 2.84 -11.86 1.97
N PRO A 198 2.47 -10.97 2.91
CA PRO A 198 2.83 -9.55 2.87
C PRO A 198 4.34 -9.28 2.79
N ASP A 199 5.13 -10.14 3.39
CA ASP A 199 6.58 -10.06 3.52
C ASP A 199 7.32 -11.12 2.70
N LYS A 200 6.60 -11.85 1.83
CA LYS A 200 7.13 -12.96 1.02
C LYS A 200 7.72 -14.12 1.86
N LEU A 201 7.39 -14.16 3.15
CA LEU A 201 7.77 -15.25 4.06
C LEU A 201 6.63 -16.27 4.15
N ASP A 202 6.92 -17.51 3.77
CA ASP A 202 5.98 -18.62 3.83
C ASP A 202 5.68 -18.98 5.28
N THR A 203 4.42 -18.76 5.68
CA THR A 203 3.97 -19.00 7.05
C THR A 203 3.84 -20.49 7.33
N LEU A 204 3.46 -21.29 6.34
CA LEU A 204 3.30 -22.73 6.52
C LEU A 204 4.67 -23.39 6.62
N ALA A 205 5.61 -23.03 5.75
CA ALA A 205 6.98 -23.52 5.84
C ALA A 205 7.62 -23.16 7.20
N PHE A 206 7.43 -21.92 7.66
CA PHE A 206 7.88 -21.52 9.00
C PHE A 206 7.30 -22.42 10.10
N LEU A 207 6.00 -22.73 10.04
CA LEU A 207 5.35 -23.58 11.06
C LEU A 207 5.80 -25.05 10.97
N GLU A 208 6.09 -25.55 9.78
CA GLU A 208 6.62 -26.91 9.60
C GLU A 208 8.02 -27.06 10.21
N ASP A 209 8.88 -26.03 10.05
CA ASP A 209 10.24 -25.97 10.58
C ASP A 209 10.32 -25.85 12.12
N LEU A 210 9.20 -25.61 12.81
CA LEU A 210 9.15 -25.56 14.28
C LEU A 210 9.13 -26.95 14.95
N ASN A 211 8.95 -28.03 14.17
CA ASN A 211 8.85 -29.41 14.67
C ASN A 211 10.21 -30.12 14.77
#